data_AF-A0AAD2AIC0-F1
#
_entry.id   AF-A0AAD2AIC0-F1
#
_cell.length_a   1.000
_cell.length_b   1.000
_cell.length_c   1.000
_cell.angle_alpha   90.00
_cell.angle_beta   90.00
_cell.angle_gamma   90.00
#
_symmetry.space_group_name_H-M   'P 1'
#
loop_
_entity.id
_entity.type
_entity.pdbx_description
1 polymer ?
#
loop_
_entity_poly.entity_id
_entity_poly.type
_entity_poly.pdbx_seq_one_letter_code
_entity_poly.pdbx_strand_id
1 'polypeptide(L)'
;MKPTAPAGPAMRVLDKQPKVSRRGFLRGSGLAAIGVTVIPAAMAASKDVTVTQSFPHLGTAAGKTLVRMARDIYPHDKLADTFYVEAVAPYDAASAKDPAVRTLLTDGVKDLDQRARQRYGVPYAQVKTESERVALLKDIESTPFFKKVQGDLVTGLYNNKKLWPLFGYEGSSWQKGGYLHRGFDDIDWL
;
A
#
# COMPACT_ATOMS: atom_id res chain seq x y z
N MET A 1 -20.63 -21.26 -20.39
CA MET A 1 -20.92 -19.89 -19.91
C MET A 1 -19.98 -19.60 -18.74
N LYS A 2 -19.10 -18.60 -18.86
CA LYS A 2 -18.19 -18.17 -17.77
C LYS A 2 -18.96 -17.18 -16.88
N PRO A 3 -18.99 -17.34 -15.55
CA PRO A 3 -19.50 -16.30 -14.67
C PRO A 3 -18.49 -15.15 -14.58
N THR A 4 -18.88 -13.98 -15.07
CA THR A 4 -18.21 -12.70 -14.83
C THR A 4 -18.45 -12.29 -13.38
N ALA A 5 -17.39 -12.13 -12.59
CA ALA A 5 -17.48 -11.56 -11.25
C ALA A 5 -17.94 -10.08 -11.36
N PRO A 6 -18.86 -9.62 -10.49
CA PRO A 6 -19.25 -8.21 -10.47
C PRO A 6 -18.04 -7.37 -10.01
N ALA A 7 -17.76 -6.29 -10.73
CA ALA A 7 -16.83 -5.27 -10.29
C ALA A 7 -17.26 -4.75 -8.92
N GLY A 8 -16.38 -4.81 -7.92
CA GLY A 8 -16.64 -4.23 -6.61
C GLY A 8 -16.95 -2.73 -6.75
N PRO A 9 -17.81 -2.16 -5.89
CA PRO A 9 -18.17 -0.75 -5.99
C PRO A 9 -16.89 0.09 -5.87
N ALA A 10 -16.63 0.92 -6.88
CA ALA A 10 -15.54 1.89 -6.84
C ALA A 10 -15.73 2.78 -5.61
N MET A 11 -14.74 2.83 -4.72
CA MET A 11 -14.74 3.68 -3.55
C MET A 11 -14.80 5.15 -3.98
N ARG A 12 -16.00 5.73 -3.96
CA ARG A 12 -16.25 7.14 -4.32
C ARG A 12 -15.44 8.04 -3.38
N VAL A 13 -14.74 9.02 -3.95
CA VAL A 13 -14.10 10.08 -3.18
C VAL A 13 -15.22 11.04 -2.76
N LEU A 14 -15.43 11.19 -1.45
CA LEU A 14 -16.36 12.19 -0.93
C LEU A 14 -15.77 13.58 -1.18
N ASP A 15 -16.40 14.33 -2.10
CA ASP A 15 -16.15 15.76 -2.23
C ASP A 15 -16.69 16.43 -0.96
N LYS A 16 -15.81 16.64 0.02
CA LYS A 16 -16.12 17.48 1.19
C LYS A 16 -16.35 18.91 0.68
N GLN A 17 -17.58 19.23 0.28
CA GLN A 17 -18.00 20.58 -0.03
C GLN A 17 -17.80 21.40 1.26
N PRO A 18 -16.83 22.33 1.31
CA PRO A 18 -16.67 23.16 2.49
C PRO A 18 -17.98 23.92 2.67
N LYS A 19 -18.71 23.65 3.76
CA LYS A 19 -19.92 24.40 4.11
C LYS A 19 -19.49 25.83 4.46
N VAL A 20 -19.47 26.69 3.45
CA VAL A 20 -19.16 28.11 3.61
C VAL A 20 -20.27 28.72 4.46
N SER A 21 -19.99 28.92 5.75
CA SER A 21 -20.88 29.73 6.58
C SER A 21 -20.83 31.17 6.09
N ARG A 22 -21.97 31.88 6.08
CA ARG A 22 -22.03 33.31 5.69
C ARG A 22 -20.99 34.18 6.42
N ARG A 23 -20.66 33.80 7.65
CA ARG A 23 -19.64 34.43 8.49
C ARG A 23 -18.20 34.09 8.10
N GLY A 24 -17.95 32.89 7.57
CA GLY A 24 -16.66 32.52 6.97
C GLY A 24 -16.41 33.23 5.64
N PHE A 25 -17.47 33.41 4.83
CA PHE A 25 -17.42 34.15 3.57
C PHE A 25 -17.03 35.62 3.78
N LEU A 26 -17.64 36.30 4.74
CA LEU A 26 -17.35 37.71 5.06
C LEU A 26 -15.96 37.93 5.69
N ARG A 27 -15.34 36.91 6.28
CA ARG A 27 -13.95 36.99 6.77
C ARG A 27 -12.91 36.66 5.70
N GLY A 28 -13.29 35.99 4.63
CA GLY A 28 -12.37 35.45 3.62
C GLY A 28 -12.19 36.28 2.36
N SER A 29 -12.94 37.38 2.18
CA SER A 29 -12.99 38.17 0.93
C SER A 29 -11.74 39.04 0.66
N GLY A 30 -10.56 38.68 1.18
CA GLY A 30 -9.35 39.50 1.13
C GLY A 30 -8.20 39.00 0.24
N LEU A 31 -8.17 37.75 -0.23
CA LEU A 31 -6.97 37.23 -0.92
C LEU A 31 -7.31 36.37 -2.13
N ALA A 32 -7.31 37.02 -3.31
CA ALA A 32 -7.17 36.40 -4.60
C ALA A 32 -5.68 36.38 -4.99
N ALA A 33 -5.12 35.21 -5.32
CA ALA A 33 -3.91 35.10 -6.12
C ALA A 33 -3.85 33.70 -6.77
N ILE A 34 -4.00 33.66 -8.08
CA ILE A 34 -3.81 32.50 -8.94
C ILE A 34 -2.31 32.20 -8.98
N GLY A 35 -1.89 31.08 -8.40
CA GLY A 35 -0.52 30.58 -8.48
C GLY A 35 -0.45 29.33 -9.36
N VAL A 36 -0.08 29.49 -10.63
CA VAL A 36 0.31 28.35 -11.48
C VAL A 36 1.68 27.89 -10.99
N THR A 37 1.70 26.79 -10.22
CA THR A 37 2.94 26.13 -9.85
C THR A 37 3.35 25.20 -10.99
N VAL A 38 4.41 25.59 -11.69
CA VAL A 38 5.13 24.69 -12.58
C VAL A 38 5.81 23.67 -11.69
N ILE A 39 5.29 22.44 -11.63
CA ILE A 39 5.97 21.33 -10.94
C ILE A 39 7.20 21.00 -11.79
N PRO A 40 8.44 21.13 -11.27
CA PRO A 40 9.61 20.65 -11.98
C PRO A 40 9.46 19.14 -12.16
N ALA A 41 9.61 18.67 -13.41
CA ALA A 41 9.77 17.25 -13.74
C ALA A 41 11.11 16.75 -13.18
N ALA A 42 11.22 16.65 -11.86
CA ALA A 42 12.34 16.02 -11.20
C ALA A 42 12.18 14.51 -11.36
N MET A 43 12.90 13.98 -12.35
CA MET A 43 13.38 12.61 -12.44
C MET A 43 12.33 11.53 -12.23
N ALA A 44 11.86 10.96 -13.34
CA ALA A 44 11.38 9.59 -13.35
C ALA A 44 12.52 8.65 -12.94
N ALA A 45 12.85 8.62 -11.65
CA ALA A 45 13.56 7.51 -11.06
C ALA A 45 12.70 6.29 -11.37
N SER A 46 13.20 5.41 -12.24
CA SER A 46 12.49 4.20 -12.60
C SER A 46 12.13 3.48 -11.31
N LYS A 47 10.88 3.04 -11.20
CA LYS A 47 10.37 2.35 -9.99
C LYS A 47 11.30 1.22 -9.53
N ASP A 48 12.01 0.61 -10.48
CA ASP A 48 13.03 -0.42 -10.27
C ASP A 48 14.29 0.04 -9.53
N VAL A 49 14.72 1.29 -9.71
CA VAL A 49 15.89 1.87 -9.02
C VAL A 49 15.57 2.09 -7.53
N THR A 50 14.37 2.58 -7.22
CA THR A 50 13.92 2.74 -5.82
C THR A 50 13.86 1.40 -5.07
N VAL A 51 13.37 0.34 -5.72
CA VAL A 51 13.39 -1.00 -5.12
C VAL A 51 14.83 -1.48 -4.91
N THR A 52 15.70 -1.33 -5.91
CA THR A 52 17.11 -1.78 -5.82
C THR A 52 17.86 -1.15 -4.64
N GLN A 53 17.69 0.15 -4.42
CA GLN A 53 18.32 0.86 -3.29
C GLN A 53 17.77 0.43 -1.92
N SER A 54 16.57 -0.14 -1.86
CA SER A 54 15.89 -0.45 -0.60
C SER A 54 16.25 -1.84 -0.04
N PHE A 55 16.90 -2.71 -0.82
CA PHE A 55 17.15 -4.12 -0.44
C PHE A 55 18.60 -4.58 -0.66
N PRO A 56 19.62 -3.95 -0.05
CA PRO A 56 21.01 -4.35 -0.21
C PRO A 56 21.33 -5.75 0.35
N HIS A 57 20.62 -6.21 1.39
CA HIS A 57 20.89 -7.51 2.01
C HIS A 57 20.08 -8.64 1.35
N LEU A 58 18.78 -8.44 1.10
CA LEU A 58 17.88 -9.41 0.48
C LEU A 58 18.07 -9.48 -1.04
N GLY A 59 18.56 -8.40 -1.65
CA GLY A 59 18.75 -8.28 -3.09
C GLY A 59 17.49 -7.83 -3.83
N THR A 60 17.70 -7.20 -4.98
CA THR A 60 16.64 -6.58 -5.78
C THR A 60 15.53 -7.55 -6.19
N ALA A 61 15.87 -8.78 -6.57
CA ALA A 61 14.88 -9.76 -7.03
C ALA A 61 13.89 -10.12 -5.92
N ALA A 62 14.40 -10.41 -4.71
CA ALA A 62 13.55 -10.69 -3.55
C ALA A 62 12.73 -9.47 -3.14
N GLY A 63 13.34 -8.27 -3.15
CA GLY A 63 12.65 -7.02 -2.92
C GLY A 63 11.45 -6.80 -3.86
N LYS A 64 11.61 -7.04 -5.16
CA LYS A 64 10.50 -6.95 -6.14
C LYS A 64 9.38 -7.93 -5.84
N THR A 65 9.70 -9.17 -5.50
CA THR A 65 8.70 -10.19 -5.14
C THR A 65 7.97 -9.80 -3.85
N LEU A 66 8.67 -9.34 -2.83
CA LEU A 66 8.07 -8.90 -1.56
C LEU A 66 7.17 -7.67 -1.73
N VAL A 67 7.58 -6.68 -2.51
CA VAL A 67 6.76 -5.49 -2.81
C VAL A 67 5.51 -5.87 -3.59
N ARG A 68 5.62 -6.76 -4.58
CA ARG A 68 4.45 -7.26 -5.31
C ARG A 68 3.50 -8.02 -4.38
N MET A 69 4.03 -8.93 -3.57
CA MET A 69 3.27 -9.68 -2.56
C MET A 69 2.57 -8.74 -1.58
N ALA A 70 3.23 -7.68 -1.12
CA ALA A 70 2.62 -6.71 -0.22
C ALA A 70 1.39 -6.02 -0.83
N ARG A 71 1.48 -5.64 -2.11
CA ARG A 71 0.37 -5.04 -2.85
C ARG A 71 -0.77 -6.01 -3.11
N ASP A 72 -0.47 -7.29 -3.33
CA ASP A 72 -1.49 -8.31 -3.54
C ASP A 72 -2.17 -8.76 -2.21
N ILE A 73 -1.49 -8.66 -1.05
CA ILE A 73 -2.07 -8.96 0.28
C ILE A 73 -2.96 -7.81 0.77
N TYR A 74 -2.52 -6.55 0.61
CA TYR A 74 -3.29 -5.37 0.97
C TYR A 74 -3.46 -4.45 -0.25
N PRO A 75 -4.40 -4.76 -1.16
CA PRO A 75 -4.58 -4.01 -2.39
C PRO A 75 -5.21 -2.64 -2.13
N HIS A 76 -4.42 -1.58 -2.30
CA HIS A 76 -4.90 -0.20 -2.30
C HIS A 76 -4.57 0.50 -3.61
N ASP A 77 -5.59 0.77 -4.44
CA ASP A 77 -5.43 1.42 -5.76
C ASP A 77 -4.88 2.85 -5.65
N LYS A 78 -5.25 3.57 -4.59
CA LYS A 78 -4.86 4.96 -4.35
C LYS A 78 -3.43 5.12 -3.84
N LEU A 79 -2.77 4.02 -3.46
CA LEU A 79 -1.41 4.06 -2.91
C LEU A 79 -0.36 3.87 -3.99
N ALA A 80 0.61 4.79 -4.01
CA ALA A 80 1.82 4.66 -4.81
C ALA A 80 2.67 3.48 -4.34
N ASP A 81 3.39 2.83 -5.28
CA ASP A 81 4.27 1.70 -4.98
C ASP A 81 5.35 2.02 -3.93
N THR A 82 5.77 3.29 -3.84
CA THR A 82 6.76 3.75 -2.87
C THR A 82 6.35 3.47 -1.42
N PHE A 83 5.05 3.53 -1.10
CA PHE A 83 4.57 3.20 0.25
C PHE A 83 4.69 1.70 0.57
N TYR A 84 4.56 0.84 -0.43
CA TYR A 84 4.81 -0.60 -0.26
C TYR A 84 6.31 -0.90 -0.17
N VAL A 85 7.15 -0.17 -0.92
CA VAL A 85 8.60 -0.25 -0.75
C VAL A 85 9.00 0.17 0.66
N GLU A 86 8.50 1.30 1.16
CA GLU A 86 8.73 1.76 2.54
C GLU A 86 8.26 0.73 3.58
N ALA A 87 7.11 0.08 3.37
CA ALA A 87 6.56 -0.91 4.29
C ALA A 87 7.38 -2.22 4.34
N VAL A 88 8.03 -2.59 3.23
CA VAL A 88 8.82 -3.83 3.10
C VAL A 88 10.30 -3.60 3.42
N ALA A 89 10.82 -2.38 3.26
CA ALA A 89 12.22 -2.02 3.53
C ALA A 89 12.76 -2.46 4.91
N PRO A 90 11.98 -2.42 6.02
CA PRO A 90 12.44 -2.92 7.32
C PRO A 90 12.87 -4.39 7.33
N TYR A 91 12.38 -5.22 6.40
CA TYR A 91 12.80 -6.61 6.28
C TYR A 91 14.27 -6.76 5.90
N ASP A 92 14.81 -5.84 5.11
CA ASP A 92 16.21 -5.85 4.71
C ASP A 92 17.12 -5.58 5.93
N ALA A 93 16.77 -4.54 6.70
CA ALA A 93 17.45 -4.21 7.95
C ALA A 93 17.31 -5.34 9.00
N ALA A 94 16.15 -5.99 9.08
CA ALA A 94 15.95 -7.13 9.97
C ALA A 94 16.79 -8.34 9.53
N SER A 95 16.91 -8.58 8.22
CA SER A 95 17.73 -9.65 7.65
C SER A 95 19.23 -9.45 7.87
N ALA A 96 19.68 -8.20 8.03
CA ALA A 96 21.06 -7.89 8.41
C ALA A 96 21.36 -8.22 9.87
N LYS A 97 20.35 -8.12 10.74
CA LYS A 97 20.48 -8.30 12.20
C LYS A 97 20.24 -9.75 12.63
N ASP A 98 19.35 -10.45 11.94
CA ASP A 98 18.93 -11.80 12.31
C ASP A 98 19.00 -12.74 11.09
N PRO A 99 19.96 -13.69 11.08
CA PRO A 99 20.07 -14.70 10.04
C PRO A 99 18.82 -15.57 9.88
N ALA A 100 18.07 -15.84 10.95
CA ALA A 100 16.85 -16.64 10.87
C ALA A 100 15.74 -15.90 10.10
N VAL A 101 15.61 -14.58 10.32
CA VAL A 101 14.70 -13.73 9.54
C VAL A 101 15.12 -13.69 8.07
N ARG A 102 16.43 -13.56 7.81
CA ARG A 102 16.96 -13.60 6.45
C ARG A 102 16.58 -14.89 5.75
N THR A 103 16.86 -16.04 6.37
CA THR A 103 16.54 -17.37 5.81
C THR A 103 15.03 -17.51 5.56
N LEU A 104 14.20 -17.16 6.55
CA LEU A 104 12.74 -17.21 6.41
C LEU A 104 12.23 -16.42 5.20
N LEU A 105 12.77 -15.22 4.98
CA LEU A 105 12.37 -14.36 3.87
C LEU A 105 12.92 -14.86 2.53
N THR A 106 14.21 -15.23 2.46
CA THR A 106 14.81 -15.69 1.21
C THR A 106 14.24 -17.01 0.74
N ASP A 107 14.00 -17.95 1.66
CA ASP A 107 13.44 -19.26 1.33
C ASP A 107 11.96 -19.15 0.96
N GLY A 108 11.20 -18.32 1.67
CA GLY A 108 9.80 -18.06 1.34
C GLY A 108 9.62 -17.40 -0.03
N VAL A 109 10.44 -16.40 -0.35
CA VAL A 109 10.47 -15.79 -1.69
C VAL A 109 10.84 -16.81 -2.76
N LYS A 110 11.86 -17.63 -2.50
CA LYS A 110 12.32 -18.66 -3.44
C LYS A 110 11.22 -19.69 -3.72
N ASP A 111 10.54 -20.17 -2.69
CA ASP A 111 9.41 -21.10 -2.81
C ASP A 111 8.26 -20.48 -3.61
N LEU A 112 7.86 -19.24 -3.29
CA LEU A 112 6.79 -18.53 -4.00
C LEU A 112 7.15 -18.32 -5.49
N ASP A 113 8.36 -17.87 -5.78
CA ASP A 113 8.84 -17.70 -7.16
C ASP A 113 8.98 -19.05 -7.89
N GLN A 114 9.30 -20.14 -7.19
CA GLN A 114 9.35 -21.48 -7.77
C GLN A 114 7.95 -21.97 -8.16
N ARG A 115 6.95 -21.82 -7.28
CA ARG A 115 5.55 -22.16 -7.57
C ARG A 115 5.03 -21.36 -8.77
N ALA A 116 5.36 -20.07 -8.82
CA ALA A 116 5.01 -19.21 -9.95
C ALA A 116 5.64 -19.70 -11.26
N ARG A 117 6.93 -20.08 -11.25
CA ARG A 117 7.61 -20.63 -12.43
C ARG A 117 7.01 -21.96 -12.87
N GLN A 118 6.69 -22.85 -11.94
CA GLN A 118 6.07 -24.14 -12.24
C GLN A 118 4.70 -23.98 -12.90
N ARG A 119 3.91 -23.00 -12.46
CA ARG A 119 2.53 -22.82 -12.93
C ARG A 119 2.40 -21.89 -14.14
N TYR A 120 3.27 -20.87 -14.25
CA TYR A 120 3.14 -19.79 -15.23
C TYR A 120 4.44 -19.46 -15.98
N GLY A 121 5.54 -20.17 -15.73
CA GLY A 121 6.81 -20.00 -16.43
C GLY A 121 7.64 -18.76 -16.04
N VAL A 122 7.16 -17.94 -15.09
CA VAL A 122 7.78 -16.68 -14.67
C VAL A 122 7.83 -16.57 -13.14
N PRO A 123 8.76 -15.79 -12.55
CA PRO A 123 8.75 -15.51 -11.11
C PRO A 123 7.45 -14.79 -10.70
N TYR A 124 7.12 -14.85 -9.40
CA TYR A 124 5.84 -14.36 -8.87
C TYR A 124 5.57 -12.90 -9.25
N ALA A 125 6.58 -12.04 -9.13
CA ALA A 125 6.47 -10.62 -9.45
C ALA A 125 6.07 -10.35 -10.91
N GLN A 126 6.28 -11.30 -11.82
CA GLN A 126 6.02 -11.19 -13.26
C GLN A 126 4.72 -11.91 -13.70
N VAL A 127 4.03 -12.59 -12.78
CA VAL A 127 2.74 -13.22 -13.08
C VAL A 127 1.72 -12.12 -13.39
N LYS A 128 1.12 -12.20 -14.58
CA LYS A 128 0.40 -11.10 -15.22
C LYS A 128 -0.88 -10.73 -14.48
N THR A 129 -1.74 -11.71 -14.18
CA THR A 129 -3.05 -11.42 -13.62
C THR A 129 -3.03 -11.50 -12.09
N GLU A 130 -3.84 -10.67 -11.45
CA GLU A 130 -3.99 -10.69 -9.99
C GLU A 130 -4.60 -11.99 -9.48
N SER A 131 -5.60 -12.53 -10.16
CA SER A 131 -6.22 -13.80 -9.80
C SER A 131 -5.22 -14.95 -9.76
N GLU A 132 -4.28 -15.01 -10.71
CA GLU A 132 -3.19 -16.01 -10.72
C GLU A 132 -2.22 -15.82 -9.55
N ARG A 133 -1.87 -14.58 -9.21
CA ARG A 133 -1.02 -14.28 -8.05
C ARG A 133 -1.70 -14.59 -6.74
N VAL A 134 -2.98 -14.26 -6.60
CA VAL A 134 -3.79 -14.57 -5.42
C VAL A 134 -3.90 -16.09 -5.23
N ALA A 135 -4.04 -16.87 -6.31
CA ALA A 135 -4.03 -18.33 -6.21
C ALA A 135 -2.71 -18.86 -5.62
N LEU A 136 -1.56 -18.33 -6.07
CA LEU A 136 -0.26 -18.68 -5.50
C LEU A 136 -0.12 -18.27 -4.03
N LEU A 137 -0.65 -17.10 -3.66
CA LEU A 137 -0.63 -16.64 -2.27
C LEU A 137 -1.48 -17.52 -1.35
N LYS A 138 -2.65 -17.96 -1.81
CA LYS A 138 -3.50 -18.91 -1.08
C LYS A 138 -2.79 -20.23 -0.82
N ASP A 139 -2.01 -20.73 -1.78
CA ASP A 139 -1.24 -21.97 -1.63
C ASP A 139 -0.20 -21.89 -0.50
N ILE A 140 0.24 -20.69 -0.10
CA ILE A 140 1.25 -20.47 0.94
C ILE A 140 0.70 -19.76 2.19
N GLU A 141 -0.60 -19.51 2.29
CA GLU A 141 -1.18 -18.61 3.30
C GLU A 141 -0.99 -19.08 4.75
N SER A 142 -0.79 -20.39 4.95
CA SER A 142 -0.53 -21.02 6.25
C SER A 142 0.95 -21.04 6.62
N THR A 143 1.85 -20.68 5.70
CA THR A 143 3.29 -20.73 5.94
C THR A 143 3.75 -19.62 6.90
N PRO A 144 4.81 -19.85 7.69
CA PRO A 144 5.40 -18.82 8.54
C PRO A 144 5.84 -17.57 7.76
N PHE A 145 6.34 -17.76 6.54
CA PHE A 145 6.72 -16.66 5.65
C PHE A 145 5.54 -15.75 5.32
N PHE A 146 4.43 -16.32 4.85
CA PHE A 146 3.24 -15.55 4.52
C PHE A 146 2.68 -14.83 5.75
N LYS A 147 2.55 -15.54 6.88
CA LYS A 147 2.03 -14.95 8.12
C LYS A 147 2.89 -13.80 8.62
N LYS A 148 4.22 -13.94 8.55
CA LYS A 148 5.14 -12.85 8.91
C LYS A 148 4.90 -11.62 8.04
N VAL A 149 4.93 -11.78 6.71
CA VAL A 149 4.74 -10.66 5.78
C VAL A 149 3.37 -10.01 5.96
N GLN A 150 2.30 -10.82 6.08
CA GLN A 150 0.94 -10.34 6.29
C GLN A 150 0.81 -9.51 7.59
N GLY A 151 1.37 -9.99 8.70
CA GLY A 151 1.28 -9.33 10.00
C GLY A 151 2.07 -8.03 10.06
N ASP A 152 3.31 -8.06 9.60
CA ASP A 152 4.20 -6.90 9.62
C ASP A 152 3.65 -5.76 8.75
N LEU A 153 3.07 -6.08 7.59
CA LEU A 153 2.44 -5.10 6.68
C LEU A 153 1.26 -4.35 7.30
N VAL A 154 0.53 -4.95 8.27
CA VAL A 154 -0.53 -4.23 8.99
C VAL A 154 0.06 -2.98 9.65
N THR A 155 1.17 -3.14 10.36
CA THR A 155 1.81 -2.01 11.02
C THR A 155 2.55 -1.13 10.02
N GLY A 156 3.21 -1.71 9.01
CA GLY A 156 3.95 -0.97 7.98
C GLY A 156 3.07 0.00 7.17
N LEU A 157 1.83 -0.38 6.87
CA LEU A 157 0.90 0.46 6.12
C LEU A 157 0.01 1.30 7.04
N TYR A 158 -0.70 0.68 8.00
CA TYR A 158 -1.74 1.39 8.76
C TYR A 158 -1.19 2.25 9.91
N ASN A 159 0.03 1.99 10.38
CA ASN A 159 0.71 2.88 11.33
C ASN A 159 1.56 3.96 10.65
N ASN A 160 1.51 4.07 9.31
CA ASN A 160 2.20 5.13 8.58
C ASN A 160 1.37 6.41 8.54
N LYS A 161 1.80 7.43 9.30
CA LYS A 161 1.10 8.73 9.38
C LYS A 161 0.94 9.43 8.03
N LYS A 162 1.81 9.16 7.05
CA LYS A 162 1.69 9.72 5.69
C LYS A 162 0.47 9.15 4.96
N LEU A 163 0.04 7.94 5.30
CA LEU A 163 -1.08 7.23 4.65
C LEU A 163 -2.43 7.53 5.30
N TRP A 164 -2.44 8.00 6.55
CA TRP A 164 -3.67 8.29 7.29
C TRP A 164 -4.68 9.16 6.53
N PRO A 165 -4.29 10.28 5.87
CA PRO A 165 -5.25 11.07 5.09
C PRO A 165 -5.82 10.30 3.89
N LEU A 166 -5.03 9.41 3.29
CA LEU A 166 -5.45 8.58 2.15
C LEU A 166 -6.42 7.47 2.56
N PHE A 167 -6.34 7.02 3.83
CA PHE A 167 -7.27 6.09 4.44
C PHE A 167 -8.51 6.76 5.08
N GLY A 168 -8.63 8.09 4.97
CA GLY A 168 -9.75 8.82 5.57
C GLY A 168 -9.68 8.95 7.10
N TYR A 169 -8.52 8.74 7.72
CA TYR A 169 -8.37 8.91 9.16
C TYR A 169 -8.44 10.38 9.56
N GLU A 170 -9.42 10.73 10.40
CA GLU A 170 -9.69 12.12 10.80
C GLU A 170 -8.86 12.62 12.00
N GLY A 171 -7.91 11.82 12.48
CA GLY A 171 -7.08 12.09 13.66
C GLY A 171 -7.72 11.60 14.96
N SER A 172 -6.97 11.67 16.06
CA SER A 172 -7.34 11.09 17.36
C SER A 172 -8.71 11.58 17.86
N SER A 173 -9.59 10.64 18.21
CA SER A 173 -10.85 10.93 18.89
C SER A 173 -10.62 11.52 20.28
N TRP A 174 -9.65 11.01 21.04
CA TRP A 174 -9.36 11.49 22.40
C TRP A 174 -8.93 12.95 22.40
N GLN A 175 -7.92 13.30 21.60
CA GLN A 175 -7.36 14.66 21.58
C GLN A 175 -8.32 15.69 21.00
N LYS A 176 -9.30 15.24 20.20
CA LYS A 176 -10.23 16.12 19.50
C LYS A 176 -11.67 16.01 20.03
N GLY A 177 -11.94 15.29 21.12
CA GLY A 177 -13.28 15.24 21.73
C GLY A 177 -14.32 14.40 20.98
N GLY A 178 -13.94 13.25 20.41
CA GLY A 178 -14.83 12.29 19.75
C GLY A 178 -15.12 12.59 18.27
N TYR A 179 -15.79 11.67 17.56
CA TYR A 179 -16.12 11.80 16.12
C TYR A 179 -17.55 12.27 15.84
N LEU A 180 -18.37 12.53 16.87
CA LEU A 180 -19.80 12.89 16.73
C LEU A 180 -20.07 14.05 15.74
N HIS A 181 -19.14 15.00 15.63
CA HIS A 181 -19.22 16.12 14.67
C HIS A 181 -18.05 16.15 13.67
N ARG A 182 -17.36 15.01 13.51
CA ARG A 182 -16.20 14.82 12.66
C ARG A 182 -16.20 13.39 12.12
N GLY A 183 -17.00 13.14 11.09
CA GLY A 183 -16.88 11.90 10.32
C GLY A 183 -17.57 10.66 10.87
N PHE A 184 -18.18 10.69 12.08
CA PHE A 184 -18.91 9.53 12.60
C PHE A 184 -20.06 9.10 11.67
N ASP A 185 -20.79 10.07 11.11
CA ASP A 185 -21.90 9.86 10.17
C ASP A 185 -21.51 10.07 8.70
N ASP A 186 -20.22 10.22 8.38
CA ASP A 186 -19.72 10.35 6.99
C ASP A 186 -19.57 8.96 6.33
N ILE A 187 -20.54 8.06 6.56
CA ILE A 187 -20.55 6.69 6.04
C ILE A 187 -21.66 6.51 5.00
N ASP A 188 -21.26 6.18 3.77
CA ASP A 188 -22.18 6.05 2.63
C ASP A 188 -22.65 4.60 2.41
N TRP A 189 -22.33 3.68 3.32
CA TRP A 189 -22.41 2.22 3.13
C TRP A 189 -23.42 1.50 4.06
N LEU A 190 -24.22 2.26 4.80
CA LEU A 190 -25.47 1.79 5.42
C LEU A 190 -26.65 2.21 4.56
#